data_AF-A0A2T2U7I4-F1
#
_entry.id   AF-A0A2T2U7I4-F1
#
_cell.length_a   1.000
_cell.length_b   1.000
_cell.length_c   1.000
_cell.angle_alpha   90.00
_cell.angle_beta   90.00
_cell.angle_gamma   90.00
#
_symmetry.space_group_name_H-M   'P 1'
#
loop_
_entity.id
_entity.type
_entity.pdbx_description
1 polymer ?
#
loop_
_entity_poly.entity_id
_entity_poly.type
_entity_poly.pdbx_seq_one_letter_code
_entity_poly.pdbx_strand_id
1 'polypeptide(L)'
;MNTFDRHVIRRFVTGYVFFVGALILFFVVLHYVEYMDDFFDRGATLSEVFLVYYPSYVPKIVRLTSPLALFLACIYLTGKLAQELQIAALQTSGVSLYRLMRPYVVVAVLTTSFMFWFNGWIVPVTNATVLKFDQKYLKDAPQRVDISDIHRQNAPRSIVTVGYYDDDARTGHRVSLQRFENA
;
A
#
# COMPACT_ATOMS: atom_id res chain seq x y z
N MET A 1 -30.63 -2.44 11.14
CA MET A 1 -29.59 -3.42 11.53
C MET A 1 -29.95 -3.96 12.90
N ASN A 2 -29.95 -5.28 13.09
CA ASN A 2 -30.22 -5.85 14.41
C ASN A 2 -29.00 -5.71 15.33
N THR A 3 -29.20 -5.87 16.64
CA THR A 3 -28.12 -5.81 17.64
C THR A 3 -27.00 -6.81 17.34
N PHE A 4 -27.34 -8.01 16.85
CA PHE A 4 -26.38 -9.03 16.42
C PHE A 4 -25.50 -8.55 15.25
N ASP A 5 -26.10 -7.98 14.19
CA ASP A 5 -25.35 -7.51 13.02
C ASP A 5 -24.31 -6.44 13.41
N ARG A 6 -24.70 -5.52 14.30
CA ARG A 6 -23.82 -4.46 14.82
C ARG A 6 -22.66 -5.04 15.63
N HIS A 7 -22.92 -6.08 16.41
CA HIS A 7 -21.91 -6.78 17.20
C HIS A 7 -20.87 -7.46 16.31
N VAL A 8 -21.31 -8.18 15.28
CA VAL A 8 -20.44 -8.82 14.29
C VAL A 8 -19.59 -7.78 13.56
N ILE A 9 -20.20 -6.67 13.10
CA ILE A 9 -19.47 -5.57 12.43
C ILE A 9 -18.38 -4.99 13.33
N ARG A 10 -18.70 -4.70 14.60
CA ARG A 10 -17.73 -4.14 15.54
C ARG A 10 -16.56 -5.10 15.75
N ARG A 11 -16.86 -6.38 15.99
CA ARG A 11 -15.81 -7.41 16.15
C ARG A 11 -14.98 -7.58 14.88
N PHE A 12 -15.60 -7.51 13.70
CA PHE A 12 -14.89 -7.62 12.43
C PHE A 12 -13.93 -6.45 12.21
N VAL A 13 -14.40 -5.21 12.40
CA VAL A 13 -13.57 -4.01 12.23
C VAL A 13 -12.43 -4.01 13.25
N THR A 14 -12.68 -4.35 14.51
CA THR A 14 -11.63 -4.48 15.53
C THR A 14 -10.60 -5.55 15.16
N GLY A 15 -11.06 -6.71 14.68
CA GLY A 15 -10.17 -7.78 14.20
C GLY A 15 -9.33 -7.33 13.00
N TYR A 16 -9.94 -6.64 12.03
CA TYR A 16 -9.23 -6.12 10.87
C TYR A 16 -8.13 -5.13 11.26
N VAL A 17 -8.44 -4.15 12.12
CA VAL A 17 -7.44 -3.18 12.61
C VAL A 17 -6.32 -3.89 13.37
N PHE A 18 -6.64 -4.91 14.18
CA PHE A 18 -5.65 -5.71 14.89
C PHE A 18 -4.71 -6.43 13.91
N PHE A 19 -5.23 -7.12 12.89
CA PHE A 19 -4.39 -7.81 11.91
C PHE A 19 -3.57 -6.85 11.04
N VAL A 20 -4.13 -5.70 10.66
CA VAL A 20 -3.35 -4.65 9.98
C VAL A 20 -2.19 -4.19 10.87
N GLY A 21 -2.44 -3.90 12.15
CA GLY A 21 -1.39 -3.51 13.09
C GLY A 21 -0.31 -4.57 13.27
N ALA A 22 -0.71 -5.84 13.41
CA ALA A 22 0.22 -6.95 13.54
C ALA A 22 1.10 -7.13 12.28
N LEU A 23 0.51 -7.01 11.09
CA LEU A 23 1.25 -7.09 9.83
C LEU A 23 2.16 -5.88 9.63
N ILE A 24 1.73 -4.67 9.99
CA ILE A 24 2.60 -3.48 9.98
C ILE A 24 3.83 -3.74 10.84
N LEU A 25 3.65 -4.17 12.10
CA LEU A 25 4.75 -4.44 13.01
C LEU A 25 5.70 -5.50 12.44
N PHE A 26 5.14 -6.60 11.93
CA PHE A 26 5.92 -7.67 11.32
C PHE A 26 6.77 -7.16 10.15
N PHE A 27 6.18 -6.41 9.21
CA PHE A 27 6.91 -5.87 8.06
C PHE A 27 7.93 -4.80 8.43
N VAL A 28 7.64 -3.96 9.43
CA VAL A 28 8.60 -2.97 9.94
C VAL A 28 9.82 -3.66 10.53
N VAL A 29 9.63 -4.69 11.35
CA VAL A 29 10.74 -5.47 11.93
C VAL A 29 11.52 -6.22 10.85
N LEU A 30 10.82 -6.85 9.89
CA LEU A 30 11.46 -7.53 8.77
C LEU A 30 12.36 -6.56 7.98
N HIS A 31 11.82 -5.40 7.63
CA HIS A 31 12.57 -4.37 6.91
C HIS A 31 13.74 -3.81 7.73
N TYR A 32 13.55 -3.65 9.03
CA TYR A 32 14.61 -3.23 9.94
C TYR A 32 15.77 -4.24 9.90
N VAL A 33 15.48 -5.53 10.09
CA VAL A 33 16.52 -6.56 10.08
C VAL A 33 17.22 -6.67 8.72
N GLU A 34 16.51 -6.42 7.61
CA GLU A 34 17.08 -6.53 6.26
C GLU A 34 17.98 -5.35 5.87
N TYR A 35 17.60 -4.11 6.22
CA TYR A 35 18.25 -2.90 5.70
C TYR A 35 18.93 -2.02 6.75
N MET A 36 18.89 -2.40 8.03
CA MET A 36 19.45 -1.57 9.10
C MET A 36 20.93 -1.29 8.87
N ASP A 37 21.72 -2.31 8.49
CA ASP A 37 23.16 -2.16 8.29
C ASP A 37 23.47 -1.19 7.14
N ASP A 38 22.75 -1.30 6.01
CA ASP A 38 22.88 -0.39 4.86
C ASP A 38 22.58 1.08 5.21
N PHE A 39 21.59 1.32 6.09
CA PHE A 39 21.24 2.68 6.53
C PHE A 39 22.32 3.30 7.40
N PHE A 40 22.90 2.52 8.32
CA PHE A 40 23.95 3.01 9.21
C PHE A 40 25.26 3.25 8.47
N ASP A 41 25.64 2.34 7.57
CA ASP A 41 26.90 2.41 6.82
C ASP A 41 26.94 3.62 5.87
N ARG A 42 25.76 4.13 5.45
CA ARG A 42 25.63 5.28 4.55
C ARG A 42 25.23 6.58 5.26
N GLY A 43 25.30 6.61 6.60
CA GLY A 43 25.18 7.83 7.39
C GLY A 43 23.75 8.37 7.55
N ALA A 44 22.73 7.52 7.40
CA ALA A 44 21.36 7.93 7.71
C ALA A 44 21.26 8.23 9.21
N THR A 45 20.74 9.41 9.55
CA THR A 45 20.52 9.75 10.98
C THR A 45 19.31 8.97 11.49
N LEU A 46 19.44 8.37 12.68
CA LEU A 46 18.35 7.63 13.37
C LEU A 46 17.02 8.40 13.40
N SER A 47 17.08 9.73 13.57
CA SER A 47 15.89 10.59 13.57
C SER A 47 15.18 10.60 12.22
N GLU A 48 15.89 10.65 11.10
CA GLU A 48 15.28 10.65 9.77
C GLU A 48 14.62 9.30 9.45
N VAL A 49 15.26 8.20 9.86
CA VAL A 49 14.72 6.84 9.66
C VAL A 49 13.43 6.64 10.46
N PHE A 50 13.43 6.98 11.75
CA PHE A 50 12.26 6.73 12.61
C PHE A 50 11.13 7.75 12.47
N LEU A 51 11.43 9.02 12.17
CA LEU A 51 10.41 10.08 12.10
C LEU A 51 9.89 10.32 10.69
N VAL A 52 10.68 10.03 9.66
CA VAL A 52 10.31 10.34 8.27
C VAL A 52 10.09 9.07 7.46
N TYR A 53 11.04 8.13 7.51
CA TYR A 53 10.99 6.93 6.67
C TYR A 53 9.88 5.97 7.09
N TYR A 54 9.92 5.44 8.33
CA TYR A 54 8.95 4.44 8.77
C TYR A 54 7.49 4.92 8.71
N PRO A 55 7.15 6.14 9.17
CA PRO A 55 5.79 6.66 9.01
C PRO A 55 5.34 6.78 7.55
N SER A 56 6.25 7.10 6.63
CA SER A 56 5.96 7.17 5.19
C SER A 56 5.87 5.79 4.54
N TYR A 57 6.56 4.79 5.11
CA TYR A 57 6.56 3.40 4.65
C TYR A 57 5.30 2.64 5.09
N VAL A 58 4.74 2.96 6.26
CA VAL A 58 3.52 2.31 6.78
C VAL A 58 2.35 2.31 5.79
N PRO A 59 1.99 3.42 5.12
CA PRO A 59 0.94 3.41 4.10
C PRO A 59 1.17 2.43 2.94
N LYS A 60 2.42 2.24 2.52
CA LYS A 60 2.78 1.25 1.50
C LYS A 60 2.53 -0.16 2.01
N ILE A 61 2.92 -0.46 3.26
CA ILE A 61 2.63 -1.76 3.89
C ILE A 61 1.12 -1.98 4.01
N VAL A 62 0.37 -1.00 4.49
CA VAL A 62 -1.09 -1.09 4.66
C VAL A 62 -1.77 -1.41 3.33
N ARG A 63 -1.38 -0.74 2.24
CA ARG A 63 -1.91 -1.02 0.90
C ARG A 63 -1.71 -2.48 0.49
N LEU A 64 -0.51 -3.02 0.72
CA LEU A 64 -0.16 -4.37 0.30
C LEU A 64 -0.79 -5.45 1.19
N THR A 65 -0.86 -5.18 2.50
CA THR A 65 -1.28 -6.17 3.50
C THR A 65 -2.76 -6.10 3.84
N SER A 66 -3.47 -5.03 3.48
CA SER A 66 -4.90 -4.86 3.78
C SER A 66 -5.79 -6.02 3.28
N PRO A 67 -5.65 -6.53 2.04
CA PRO A 67 -6.45 -7.69 1.60
C PRO A 67 -6.18 -8.94 2.45
N LEU A 68 -4.92 -9.17 2.83
CA LEU A 68 -4.52 -10.28 3.69
C LEU A 68 -5.08 -10.10 5.12
N ALA A 69 -4.97 -8.90 5.69
CA ALA A 69 -5.52 -8.58 7.01
C ALA A 69 -7.04 -8.77 7.06
N LEU A 70 -7.76 -8.37 6.00
CA LEU A 70 -9.20 -8.53 5.88
C LEU A 70 -9.59 -10.01 5.82
N PHE A 71 -8.83 -10.82 5.09
CA PHE A 71 -9.02 -12.26 5.03
C PHE A 71 -8.77 -12.94 6.38
N LEU A 72 -7.66 -12.60 7.06
CA LEU A 72 -7.34 -13.12 8.39
C LEU A 72 -8.41 -12.72 9.42
N ALA A 73 -8.87 -11.48 9.39
CA ALA A 73 -9.96 -11.01 10.25
C ALA A 73 -11.27 -11.77 10.01
N CYS A 74 -11.58 -12.08 8.75
CA CYS A 74 -12.75 -12.87 8.38
C CYS A 74 -12.68 -14.29 8.96
N ILE A 75 -11.56 -14.99 8.78
CA ILE A 75 -11.34 -16.33 9.33
C ILE A 75 -11.39 -16.30 10.85
N TYR A 76 -10.65 -15.37 11.47
CA TYR A 76 -10.59 -15.24 12.92
C TYR A 76 -11.97 -15.01 13.53
N LEU A 77 -12.75 -14.05 13.00
CA LEU A 77 -14.09 -13.77 13.48
C LEU A 77 -15.00 -14.98 13.33
N THR A 78 -14.99 -15.61 12.16
CA THR A 78 -15.83 -16.78 11.89
C THR A 78 -15.49 -17.93 12.82
N GLY A 79 -14.19 -18.19 13.03
CA GLY A 79 -13.70 -19.17 14.00
C GLY A 79 -14.13 -18.83 15.43
N LYS A 80 -14.06 -17.56 15.83
CA LYS A 80 -14.50 -17.10 17.16
C LYS A 80 -16.01 -17.27 17.37
N LEU A 81 -16.82 -16.95 16.36
CA LEU A 81 -18.27 -17.15 16.41
C LEU A 81 -18.65 -18.64 16.49
N ALA A 82 -17.88 -19.52 15.82
CA ALA A 82 -18.06 -20.96 15.90
C ALA A 82 -17.69 -21.50 17.30
N GLN A 83 -16.55 -21.08 17.86
CA GLN A 83 -16.10 -21.47 19.20
C GLN A 83 -17.06 -21.01 20.31
N GLU A 84 -17.67 -19.83 20.16
CA GLU A 84 -18.67 -19.30 21.10
C GLU A 84 -20.08 -19.89 20.86
N LEU A 85 -20.23 -20.90 20.00
CA LEU A 85 -21.51 -21.54 19.63
C LEU A 85 -22.57 -20.58 19.07
N GLN A 86 -22.21 -19.36 18.67
CA GLN A 86 -23.15 -18.36 18.15
C GLN A 86 -23.70 -18.76 16.78
N ILE A 87 -22.89 -19.41 15.95
CA ILE A 87 -23.33 -19.95 14.65
C ILE A 87 -24.34 -21.09 14.85
N ALA A 88 -24.08 -21.99 15.81
CA ALA A 88 -24.99 -23.09 16.13
C ALA A 88 -26.31 -22.55 16.72
N ALA A 89 -26.25 -21.57 17.62
CA ALA A 89 -27.44 -20.93 18.19
C ALA A 89 -28.30 -20.20 17.13
N LEU A 90 -27.68 -19.60 16.12
CA LEU A 90 -28.40 -19.01 14.98
C LEU A 90 -29.12 -20.07 14.14
N GLN A 91 -28.48 -21.21 13.89
CA GLN A 91 -29.12 -22.32 13.17
C GLN A 91 -30.31 -22.90 13.93
N THR A 92 -30.16 -23.16 15.24
CA THR A 92 -31.21 -23.77 16.06
C THR A 92 -32.38 -22.82 16.32
N SER A 93 -32.15 -21.51 16.29
CA SER A 93 -33.20 -20.49 16.35
C SER A 93 -33.94 -20.26 15.02
N GLY A 94 -33.64 -21.04 13.98
CA GLY A 94 -34.30 -20.95 12.68
C GLY A 94 -33.84 -19.76 11.82
N VAL A 95 -32.77 -19.08 12.23
CA VAL A 95 -32.22 -17.96 11.46
C VAL A 95 -31.31 -18.48 10.35
N SER A 96 -31.58 -18.07 9.11
CA SER A 96 -30.75 -18.42 7.96
C SER A 96 -29.30 -17.94 8.11
N LEU A 97 -28.33 -18.82 7.84
CA LEU A 97 -26.90 -18.46 7.85
C LEU A 97 -26.54 -17.38 6.84
N TYR A 98 -27.28 -17.27 5.73
CA TYR A 98 -27.03 -16.23 4.73
C TYR A 98 -27.17 -14.82 5.30
N ARG A 99 -27.91 -14.67 6.40
CA ARG A 99 -27.98 -13.40 7.13
C ARG A 99 -26.62 -12.97 7.67
N LEU A 100 -25.76 -13.92 8.05
CA LEU A 100 -24.40 -13.65 8.53
C LEU A 100 -23.53 -13.02 7.45
N MET A 101 -23.82 -13.21 6.16
CA MET A 101 -23.05 -12.56 5.09
C MET A 101 -23.24 -11.04 5.05
N ARG A 102 -24.42 -10.53 5.46
CA ARG A 102 -24.74 -9.09 5.41
C ARG A 102 -23.71 -8.22 6.16
N PRO A 103 -23.38 -8.49 7.44
CA PRO A 103 -22.38 -7.69 8.15
C PRO A 103 -20.98 -7.78 7.51
N TYR A 104 -20.60 -8.92 6.93
CA TYR A 104 -19.31 -9.05 6.24
C TYR A 104 -19.26 -8.19 4.97
N VAL A 105 -20.33 -8.20 4.18
CA VAL A 105 -20.44 -7.37 2.96
C VAL A 105 -20.41 -5.89 3.32
N VAL A 106 -21.13 -5.47 4.36
CA VAL A 106 -21.11 -4.07 4.82
C VAL A 106 -19.70 -3.63 5.19
N VAL A 107 -18.97 -4.44 5.96
CA VAL A 107 -17.57 -4.13 6.32
C VAL A 107 -16.67 -4.14 5.08
N ALA A 108 -16.83 -5.10 4.17
CA ALA A 108 -16.04 -5.17 2.95
C ALA A 108 -16.22 -3.92 2.08
N VAL A 109 -17.46 -3.43 1.90
CA VAL A 109 -17.74 -2.22 1.12
C VAL A 109 -17.14 -0.98 1.79
N LEU A 110 -17.27 -0.87 3.12
CA LEU A 110 -16.68 0.23 3.89
C LEU A 110 -15.14 0.23 3.77
N THR A 111 -14.51 -0.92 3.98
CA THR A 111 -13.05 -1.07 3.87
C THR A 111 -12.57 -0.81 2.45
N THR A 112 -13.30 -1.28 1.43
CA THR A 112 -12.96 -1.04 0.02
C THR A 112 -13.03 0.46 -0.31
N SER A 113 -14.09 1.15 0.12
CA SER A 113 -14.25 2.59 -0.09
C SER A 113 -13.14 3.38 0.59
N PHE A 114 -12.81 3.02 1.83
CA PHE A 114 -11.71 3.61 2.57
C PHE A 114 -10.36 3.36 1.89
N MET A 115 -10.08 2.12 1.48
CA MET A 115 -8.85 1.75 0.78
C MET A 115 -8.73 2.45 -0.57
N PHE A 116 -9.83 2.62 -1.30
CA PHE A 116 -9.82 3.36 -2.57
C PHE A 116 -9.36 4.80 -2.36
N TRP A 117 -9.95 5.50 -1.38
CA TRP A 117 -9.50 6.85 -0.99
C TRP A 117 -8.06 6.85 -0.47
N PHE A 118 -7.69 5.90 0.39
CA PHE A 118 -6.34 5.80 0.94
C PHE A 118 -5.27 5.64 -0.16
N ASN A 119 -5.55 4.79 -1.15
CA ASN A 119 -4.67 4.54 -2.30
C ASN A 119 -4.57 5.74 -3.26
N GLY A 120 -5.64 6.52 -3.39
CA GLY A 120 -5.67 7.68 -4.29
C GLY A 120 -4.91 8.90 -3.74
N TRP A 121 -5.00 9.17 -2.44
CA TRP A 121 -4.48 10.41 -1.86
C TRP A 121 -3.27 10.22 -0.95
N ILE A 122 -3.27 9.23 -0.07
CA ILE A 122 -2.23 9.10 0.97
C ILE A 122 -1.03 8.34 0.44
N VAL A 123 -1.25 7.15 -0.12
CA VAL A 123 -0.18 6.29 -0.63
C VAL A 123 0.79 6.99 -1.60
N PRO A 124 0.33 7.73 -2.64
CA PRO A 124 1.27 8.32 -3.59
C PRO A 124 2.17 9.38 -2.94
N VAL A 125 1.61 10.20 -2.03
CA VAL A 125 2.36 11.25 -1.34
C VAL A 125 3.44 10.64 -0.46
N THR A 126 3.11 9.63 0.34
CA THR A 126 4.09 9.01 1.25
C THR A 126 5.09 8.13 0.51
N ASN A 127 4.67 7.45 -0.56
CA ASN A 127 5.57 6.64 -1.37
C ASN A 127 6.60 7.48 -2.12
N ALA A 128 6.28 8.73 -2.50
CA ALA A 128 7.26 9.65 -3.06
C ALA A 128 8.37 9.99 -2.05
N THR A 129 8.02 10.19 -0.77
CA THR A 129 9.00 10.42 0.31
C THR A 129 9.89 9.20 0.54
N VAL A 130 9.30 7.99 0.59
CA VAL A 130 10.05 6.73 0.71
C VAL A 130 11.03 6.56 -0.45
N LEU A 131 10.57 6.79 -1.69
CA LEU A 131 11.43 6.64 -2.87
C LEU A 131 12.62 7.60 -2.85
N LYS A 132 12.42 8.85 -2.44
CA LYS A 132 13.51 9.83 -2.28
C LYS A 132 14.51 9.39 -1.21
N PHE A 133 14.02 8.80 -0.12
CA PHE A 133 14.87 8.28 0.95
C PHE A 133 15.69 7.07 0.50
N ASP A 134 15.04 6.10 -0.16
CA ASP A 134 15.69 4.91 -0.72
C ASP A 134 16.76 5.31 -1.77
N GLN A 135 16.51 6.33 -2.58
CA GLN A 135 17.50 6.86 -3.53
C GLN A 135 18.72 7.50 -2.85
N LYS A 136 18.52 8.14 -1.70
CA LYS A 136 19.60 8.81 -0.96
C LYS A 136 20.47 7.84 -0.19
N TYR A 137 19.88 6.77 0.38
CA TYR A 137 20.57 5.90 1.33
C TYR A 137 20.67 4.43 0.90
N LEU A 138 19.80 3.89 0.06
CA LEU A 138 19.78 2.45 -0.27
C LEU A 138 20.33 2.11 -1.65
N LYS A 139 20.20 2.98 -2.65
CA LYS A 139 20.84 2.74 -3.95
C LYS A 139 22.30 3.18 -3.91
N ASP A 140 23.23 2.26 -4.22
CA ASP A 140 24.58 2.65 -4.65
C ASP A 140 24.43 3.78 -5.66
N ALA A 141 25.19 4.86 -5.45
CA ALA A 141 25.16 6.15 -6.15
C ALA A 141 24.27 6.13 -7.41
N PRO A 142 23.24 6.98 -7.50
CA PRO A 142 22.16 6.81 -8.45
C PRO A 142 22.76 6.37 -9.78
N GLN A 143 22.41 5.15 -10.23
CA GLN A 143 22.07 5.05 -11.64
C GLN A 143 21.13 6.23 -11.83
N ARG A 144 21.68 7.34 -12.34
CA ARG A 144 20.93 8.43 -12.92
C ARG A 144 19.90 7.66 -13.71
N VAL A 145 18.64 7.65 -13.25
CA VAL A 145 17.54 7.18 -14.09
C VAL A 145 17.79 7.98 -15.33
N ASP A 146 18.27 7.32 -16.38
CA ASP A 146 19.09 7.96 -17.40
C ASP A 146 18.26 9.14 -17.91
N ILE A 147 18.54 10.32 -17.37
CA ILE A 147 17.86 11.53 -17.77
C ILE A 147 18.36 11.88 -19.16
N SER A 148 19.49 11.26 -19.54
CA SER A 148 19.91 10.98 -20.90
C SER A 148 19.07 9.93 -21.61
N ASP A 149 18.72 10.27 -22.85
CA ASP A 149 18.09 9.41 -23.84
C ASP A 149 16.69 8.90 -23.44
N ILE A 150 15.88 9.81 -22.89
CA ILE A 150 14.45 9.58 -22.70
C ILE A 150 13.77 9.56 -24.07
N HIS A 151 13.46 8.37 -24.57
CA HIS A 151 12.67 8.16 -25.78
C HIS A 151 11.18 8.03 -25.44
N ARG A 152 10.34 8.96 -25.91
CA ARG A 152 8.89 8.91 -25.75
C ARG A 152 8.21 9.06 -27.10
N GLN A 153 7.30 8.13 -27.41
CA GLN A 153 6.46 8.24 -28.59
C GLN A 153 5.29 9.19 -28.28
N ASN A 154 5.37 10.41 -28.82
CA ASN A 154 4.36 11.45 -28.57
C ASN A 154 3.13 11.34 -29.51
N ALA A 155 3.30 10.70 -30.66
CA ALA A 155 2.22 10.44 -31.62
C ALA A 155 2.54 9.16 -32.41
N PRO A 156 1.56 8.54 -33.10
CA PRO A 156 1.86 7.52 -34.08
C PRO A 156 2.88 8.13 -35.05
N ARG A 157 4.10 7.57 -35.12
CA ARG A 157 5.17 7.96 -36.06
C ARG A 157 6.00 9.21 -35.69
N SER A 158 5.93 9.68 -34.44
CA SER A 158 6.92 10.65 -33.93
C SER A 158 7.54 10.19 -32.61
N ILE A 159 8.88 10.09 -32.58
CA ILE A 159 9.64 9.81 -31.36
C ILE A 159 10.29 11.12 -30.92
N VAL A 160 10.00 11.52 -29.69
CA VAL A 160 10.72 12.60 -29.00
C VAL A 160 11.82 11.95 -28.19
N THR A 161 13.06 12.38 -28.40
CA THR A 161 14.22 11.99 -27.62
C THR A 161 14.68 13.21 -26.82
N VAL A 162 14.79 13.07 -25.51
CA VAL A 162 15.40 14.09 -24.64
C VAL A 162 16.72 13.55 -24.13
N GLY A 163 17.82 14.18 -24.55
CA GLY A 163 19.18 13.70 -24.23
C GLY A 163 19.69 14.06 -22.84
N TYR A 164 19.04 14.97 -22.10
CA TYR A 164 19.22 15.18 -20.66
C TYR A 164 18.04 16.01 -20.13
N TYR A 165 17.40 15.63 -19.04
CA TYR A 165 16.37 16.45 -18.38
C TYR A 165 16.81 16.80 -16.96
N ASP A 166 16.84 18.08 -16.63
CA ASP A 166 17.14 18.58 -15.30
C ASP A 166 15.82 18.81 -14.54
N ASP A 167 15.58 18.05 -13.46
CA ASP A 167 14.34 18.13 -12.67
C ASP A 167 14.31 19.37 -11.76
N ASP A 168 15.47 19.85 -11.31
CA ASP A 168 15.60 21.02 -10.45
C ASP A 168 15.40 22.31 -11.25
N ALA A 169 15.98 22.39 -12.45
CA ALA A 169 15.85 23.53 -13.35
C ALA A 169 14.61 23.48 -14.26
N ARG A 170 13.93 22.32 -14.34
CA ARG A 170 12.81 22.04 -15.27
C ARG A 170 13.18 22.29 -16.74
N THR A 171 14.42 21.99 -17.14
CA THR A 171 14.92 22.22 -18.50
C THR A 171 15.38 20.93 -19.16
N GLY A 172 14.95 20.74 -20.42
CA GLY A 172 15.40 19.64 -21.27
C GLY A 172 16.52 20.10 -22.21
N HIS A 173 17.61 19.33 -22.25
CA HIS A 173 18.76 19.55 -23.12
C HIS A 173 18.83 18.45 -24.19
N ARG A 174 19.35 18.79 -25.39
CA ARG A 174 19.48 17.88 -26.54
C ARG A 174 18.15 17.20 -26.89
N VAL A 175 17.11 18.00 -27.13
CA VAL A 175 15.81 17.52 -27.58
C VAL A 175 15.83 17.29 -29.09
N SER A 176 15.49 16.08 -29.52
CA SER A 176 15.34 15.71 -30.92
C SER A 176 13.93 15.16 -31.18
N LEU A 177 13.34 15.54 -32.31
CA LEU A 177 12.05 15.02 -32.77
C LEU A 177 12.28 14.29 -34.09
N GLN A 178 12.11 12.97 -34.07
CA GLN A 178 12.15 12.14 -35.28
C GLN A 178 10.73 11.90 -35.75
N ARG A 179 10.41 12.29 -36.98
CA ARG A 179 9.14 11.95 -37.65
C ARG A 179 9.43 10.95 -38.77
N PHE A 180 8.64 9.88 -38.83
CA PHE A 180 8.78 8.83 -39.85
C PHE A 180 7.68 8.99 -40.91
N GLU A 181 8.05 9.47 -42.11
CA GLU A 181 7.19 9.45 -43.30
C GLU A 181 7.16 8.05 -43.93
N ASN A 182 6.06 7.70 -44.62
CA ASN A 182 5.98 6.44 -45.36
C ASN A 182 6.90 6.52 -46.58
N ALA A 183 7.64 5.45 -46.85
CA ALA A 183 8.17 5.16 -48.19
C ALA A 183 7.03 4.74 -49.12
#